data_AF-A0A166D2D9-F1
#
_entry.id   AF-A0A166D2D9-F1
#
_cell.length_a   1.000
_cell.length_b   1.000
_cell.length_c   1.000
_cell.angle_alpha   90.00
_cell.angle_beta   90.00
_cell.angle_gamma   90.00
#
_symmetry.space_group_name_H-M   'P 1'
#
loop_
_entity.id
_entity.type
_entity.pdbx_description
1 polymer ?
#
loop_
_entity_poly.entity_id
_entity_poly.type
_entity_poly.pdbx_seq_one_letter_code
_entity_poly.pdbx_strand_id
1 'polypeptide(L)'
;MQKQTTTNTEGVDVLENKPFEDDVFGKGRYTSKIYRLQSKAPTWLAALAPLDALVLQEEAWNAYPKCKTVIKCPYFPKFSLTIETIHKADNGNSENVHSLSKEQLASRQVENIDIAVSATDYWSYIVGSNSIDMTKFQSERTGRGPLLDGWQESCKPVMTAYKLVTVDAPYWGFGSQLEQAFIAGERALFHGSHRNIFAWIDEWFGATIEVIRKLEKQCISPFE
;
A
#
# COMPACT_ATOMS: atom_id res chain seq x y z
N MET A 1 6.90 9.52 -2.19
CA MET A 1 6.90 8.57 -1.06
C MET A 1 8.21 7.81 -0.92
N GLN A 2 8.55 6.80 -1.75
CA GLN A 2 9.77 5.99 -1.56
C GLN A 2 11.06 6.83 -1.41
N LYS A 3 11.26 7.82 -2.30
CA LYS A 3 12.38 8.77 -2.21
C LYS A 3 12.39 9.61 -0.91
N GLN A 4 11.22 9.91 -0.34
CA GLN A 4 11.12 10.70 0.90
C GLN A 4 11.36 9.86 2.15
N THR A 5 11.20 8.53 2.06
CA THR A 5 11.32 7.61 3.20
C THR A 5 12.61 6.79 3.19
N THR A 6 13.48 6.98 2.18
CA THR A 6 14.75 6.28 2.05
C THR A 6 15.88 7.12 2.64
N THR A 7 16.69 6.51 3.48
CA THR A 7 17.91 7.07 4.09
C THR A 7 19.12 6.22 3.66
N ASN A 8 20.32 6.55 4.15
CA ASN A 8 21.53 5.76 3.88
C ASN A 8 21.51 4.34 4.49
N THR A 9 20.54 4.01 5.33
CA THR A 9 20.48 2.70 6.04
C THR A 9 19.12 2.03 5.97
N GLU A 10 18.07 2.77 5.59
CA GLU A 10 16.68 2.31 5.55
C GLU A 10 16.02 2.75 4.25
N GLY A 11 14.97 2.05 3.84
CA GLY A 11 14.23 2.41 2.63
C GLY A 11 13.87 1.21 1.78
N VAL A 12 13.70 1.46 0.48
CA VAL A 12 13.19 0.49 -0.48
C VAL A 12 14.18 0.29 -1.60
N ASP A 13 14.66 -0.94 -1.76
CA ASP A 13 15.46 -1.34 -2.91
C ASP A 13 14.58 -2.04 -3.93
N VAL A 14 14.63 -1.59 -5.18
CA VAL A 14 13.97 -2.28 -6.29
C VAL A 14 14.98 -3.24 -6.92
N LEU A 15 14.77 -4.54 -6.73
CA LEU A 15 15.63 -5.59 -7.27
C LEU A 15 15.29 -5.91 -8.72
N GLU A 16 13.99 -6.06 -9.00
CA GLU A 16 13.49 -6.36 -10.33
C GLU A 16 12.29 -5.46 -10.66
N ASN A 17 12.20 -5.06 -11.92
CA ASN A 17 11.04 -4.38 -12.48
C ASN A 17 10.90 -4.71 -13.97
N LYS A 18 10.14 -5.76 -14.29
CA LYS A 18 10.06 -6.34 -15.63
C LYS A 18 8.60 -6.58 -16.07
N PRO A 19 8.30 -6.58 -17.38
CA PRO A 19 7.00 -7.05 -17.86
C PRO A 19 6.81 -8.54 -17.56
N PHE A 20 5.56 -8.97 -17.38
CA PHE A 20 5.19 -10.37 -17.34
C PHE A 20 3.89 -10.61 -18.12
N GLU A 21 3.64 -11.86 -18.48
CA GLU A 21 2.41 -12.34 -19.07
C GLU A 21 2.01 -13.62 -18.33
N ASP A 22 0.76 -13.69 -17.89
CA ASP A 22 0.19 -14.79 -17.11
C ASP A 22 -1.20 -15.14 -17.66
N ASP A 23 -1.56 -16.41 -17.62
CA ASP A 23 -2.82 -16.90 -18.19
C ASP A 23 -4.06 -16.35 -17.46
N VAL A 24 -3.94 -16.05 -16.17
CA VAL A 24 -5.03 -15.61 -15.30
C VAL A 24 -5.05 -14.08 -15.16
N PHE A 25 -3.88 -13.47 -14.94
CA PHE A 25 -3.75 -12.04 -14.73
C PHE A 25 -3.58 -11.24 -16.04
N GLY A 26 -3.18 -11.90 -17.13
CA GLY A 26 -2.87 -11.26 -18.40
C GLY A 26 -1.50 -10.58 -18.39
N LYS A 27 -1.38 -9.49 -19.16
CA LYS A 27 -0.14 -8.72 -19.28
C LYS A 27 -0.02 -7.70 -18.16
N GLY A 28 1.16 -7.62 -17.57
CA GLY A 28 1.40 -6.69 -16.47
C GLY A 28 2.88 -6.44 -16.21
N ARG A 29 3.18 -6.01 -14.98
CA ARG A 29 4.55 -5.86 -14.49
C ARG A 29 4.78 -6.54 -13.16
N TYR A 30 5.91 -7.22 -13.11
CA TYR A 30 6.45 -7.82 -11.92
C TYR A 30 7.46 -6.86 -11.31
N THR A 31 7.37 -6.64 -10.00
CA THR A 31 8.41 -5.97 -9.22
C THR A 31 8.81 -6.80 -8.03
N SER A 32 10.10 -6.88 -7.76
CA SER A 32 10.65 -7.42 -6.53
C SER A 32 11.35 -6.31 -5.76
N LYS A 33 11.06 -6.17 -4.48
CA LYS A 33 11.64 -5.13 -3.62
C LYS A 33 12.08 -5.67 -2.27
N ILE A 34 13.07 -5.01 -1.70
CA ILE A 34 13.49 -5.19 -0.31
C ILE A 34 13.15 -3.92 0.47
N TYR A 35 12.44 -4.07 1.59
CA TYR A 35 12.20 -3.00 2.55
C TYR A 35 13.08 -3.19 3.79
N ARG A 36 13.86 -2.16 4.12
CA ARG A 36 14.63 -2.05 5.36
C ARG A 36 14.01 -0.98 6.23
N LEU A 37 13.36 -1.40 7.33
CA LEU A 37 12.47 -0.57 8.16
C LEU A 37 12.86 -0.60 9.63
N GLN A 38 14.16 -0.67 9.94
CA GLN A 38 14.69 -0.96 11.27
C GLN A 38 14.19 0.03 12.33
N SER A 39 14.27 1.34 12.07
CA SER A 39 13.79 2.41 12.97
C SER A 39 12.26 2.47 13.09
N LYS A 40 11.54 1.83 12.18
CA LYS A 40 10.08 1.81 12.10
C LYS A 40 9.46 0.58 12.75
N ALA A 41 10.27 -0.40 13.13
CA ALA A 41 9.81 -1.59 13.81
C ALA A 41 9.28 -1.25 15.21
N PRO A 42 8.13 -1.80 15.64
CA PRO A 42 7.64 -1.63 17.00
C PRO A 42 8.66 -2.12 18.05
N THR A 43 8.75 -1.42 19.19
CA THR A 43 9.71 -1.73 20.26
C THR A 43 9.63 -3.17 20.77
N TRP A 44 8.43 -3.75 20.84
CA TRP A 44 8.25 -5.14 21.28
C TRP A 44 8.87 -6.14 20.30
N LEU A 45 8.93 -5.82 19.00
CA LEU A 45 9.52 -6.68 17.98
C LEU A 45 11.05 -6.71 18.08
N ALA A 46 11.65 -5.60 18.50
CA ALA A 46 13.08 -5.50 18.80
C ALA A 46 13.52 -6.44 19.94
N ALA A 47 12.59 -6.87 20.81
CA ALA A 47 12.87 -7.85 21.86
C ALA A 47 12.90 -9.30 21.33
N LEU A 48 12.35 -9.56 20.14
CA LEU A 48 12.20 -10.89 19.55
C LEU A 48 13.18 -11.16 18.39
N ALA A 49 13.64 -10.10 17.74
CA ALA A 49 14.50 -10.18 16.57
C ALA A 49 15.51 -9.02 16.55
N PRO A 50 16.75 -9.26 16.11
CA PRO A 50 17.66 -8.20 15.70
C PRO A 50 16.99 -7.29 14.66
N LEU A 51 17.04 -5.97 14.83
CA LEU A 51 16.36 -5.03 13.95
C LEU A 51 16.84 -5.11 12.50
N ASP A 52 18.13 -5.39 12.29
CA ASP A 52 18.74 -5.60 10.97
C ASP A 52 18.24 -6.86 10.27
N ALA A 53 17.67 -7.82 11.00
CA ALA A 53 17.03 -9.01 10.44
C ALA A 53 15.57 -8.80 10.04
N LEU A 54 14.95 -7.66 10.42
CA LEU A 54 13.55 -7.31 10.08
C LEU A 54 13.44 -6.71 8.67
N VAL A 55 14.01 -7.41 7.70
CA VAL A 55 13.95 -7.07 6.29
C VAL A 55 12.73 -7.72 5.66
N LEU A 56 11.91 -6.94 4.94
CA LEU A 56 10.77 -7.47 4.21
C LEU A 56 11.10 -7.62 2.73
N GLN A 57 10.71 -8.75 2.16
CA GLN A 57 10.82 -9.04 0.74
C GLN A 57 9.42 -8.97 0.14
N GLU A 58 9.24 -8.08 -0.83
CA GLU A 58 8.00 -7.94 -1.58
C GLU A 58 8.17 -8.47 -2.99
N GLU A 59 7.19 -9.23 -3.43
CA GLU A 59 6.95 -9.53 -4.83
C GLU A 59 5.56 -9.02 -5.21
N ALA A 60 5.46 -8.26 -6.29
CA ALA A 60 4.19 -7.71 -6.76
C ALA A 60 3.98 -7.96 -8.25
N TRP A 61 2.78 -8.43 -8.59
CA TRP A 61 2.27 -8.65 -9.94
C TRP A 61 1.16 -7.64 -10.20
N ASN A 62 1.47 -6.60 -10.95
CA ASN A 62 0.53 -5.54 -11.31
C ASN A 62 0.03 -5.74 -12.74
N ALA A 63 -1.21 -6.21 -12.86
CA ALA A 63 -1.93 -6.36 -14.12
C ALA A 63 -3.27 -5.60 -14.02
N TYR A 64 -3.16 -4.26 -13.90
CA TYR A 64 -4.31 -3.37 -13.72
C TYR A 64 -5.48 -3.77 -14.63
N PRO A 65 -6.70 -3.94 -14.08
CA PRO A 65 -7.14 -3.45 -12.76
C PRO A 65 -6.85 -4.38 -11.58
N LYS A 66 -6.23 -5.54 -11.79
CA LYS A 66 -5.91 -6.51 -10.74
C LYS A 66 -4.44 -6.45 -10.33
N CYS A 67 -4.18 -6.46 -9.04
CA CYS A 67 -2.81 -6.53 -8.52
C CYS A 67 -2.73 -7.58 -7.41
N LYS A 68 -1.62 -8.30 -7.36
CA LYS A 68 -1.28 -9.17 -6.23
C LYS A 68 0.09 -8.77 -5.69
N THR A 69 0.20 -8.65 -4.38
CA THR A 69 1.47 -8.39 -3.69
C THR A 69 1.63 -9.42 -2.58
N VAL A 70 2.83 -9.99 -2.45
CA VAL A 70 3.18 -10.94 -1.40
C VAL A 70 4.41 -10.39 -0.69
N ILE A 71 4.31 -10.26 0.63
CA ILE A 71 5.37 -9.75 1.50
C ILE A 71 5.76 -10.87 2.48
N LYS A 72 7.05 -11.14 2.58
CA LYS A 72 7.64 -12.13 3.48
C LYS A 72 8.76 -11.52 4.29
N CYS A 73 9.12 -12.14 5.41
CA CYS A 73 10.26 -11.76 6.22
C CYS A 73 11.17 -12.99 6.38
N PRO A 74 12.42 -13.01 5.86
CA PRO A 74 13.29 -14.17 5.98
C PRO A 74 13.55 -14.62 7.42
N TYR A 75 13.60 -13.69 8.38
CA TYR A 75 13.77 -14.00 9.80
C TYR A 75 12.52 -14.67 10.41
N PHE A 76 11.34 -14.38 9.86
CA PHE A 76 10.08 -15.03 10.20
C PHE A 76 9.59 -15.89 9.01
N PRO A 77 10.16 -17.08 8.78
CA PRO A 77 9.92 -17.84 7.55
C PRO A 77 8.49 -18.38 7.38
N LYS A 78 7.69 -18.40 8.45
CA LYS A 78 6.27 -18.77 8.42
C LYS A 78 5.36 -17.56 8.26
N PHE A 79 5.89 -16.34 8.38
CA PHE A 79 5.12 -15.12 8.16
C PHE A 79 4.87 -14.92 6.67
N SER A 80 3.63 -14.57 6.33
CA SER A 80 3.26 -14.13 4.98
C SER A 80 2.19 -13.07 5.08
N LEU A 81 2.30 -12.03 4.26
CA LEU A 81 1.27 -11.04 4.05
C LEU A 81 0.96 -10.98 2.55
N THR A 82 -0.31 -11.15 2.20
CA THR A 82 -0.79 -11.06 0.82
C THR A 82 -1.79 -9.91 0.70
N ILE A 83 -1.61 -9.09 -0.33
CA ILE A 83 -2.55 -8.02 -0.70
C ILE A 83 -3.04 -8.29 -2.12
N GLU A 84 -4.34 -8.56 -2.25
CA GLU A 84 -5.02 -8.69 -3.54
C GLU A 84 -5.89 -7.46 -3.75
N THR A 85 -5.65 -6.73 -4.84
CA THR A 85 -6.35 -5.48 -5.16
C THR A 85 -7.15 -5.62 -6.44
N ILE A 86 -8.41 -5.18 -6.41
CA ILE A 86 -9.23 -4.95 -7.61
C ILE A 86 -9.64 -3.48 -7.63
N HIS A 87 -9.33 -2.80 -8.73
CA HIS A 87 -9.76 -1.42 -8.97
C HIS A 87 -11.06 -1.42 -9.78
N LYS A 88 -12.11 -0.77 -9.27
CA LYS A 88 -13.41 -0.63 -9.97
C LYS A 88 -13.83 0.83 -10.05
N ALA A 89 -14.52 1.18 -11.13
CA ALA A 89 -15.15 2.50 -11.30
C ALA A 89 -16.49 2.56 -10.55
N ASP A 90 -16.42 2.46 -9.22
CA ASP A 90 -17.54 2.60 -8.29
C ASP A 90 -17.12 3.36 -7.02
N ASN A 91 -18.08 3.59 -6.13
CA ASN A 91 -17.93 4.28 -4.85
C ASN A 91 -17.87 3.32 -3.64
N GLY A 92 -17.43 2.07 -3.82
CA GLY A 92 -17.22 1.15 -2.69
C GLY A 92 -18.38 0.21 -2.40
N ASN A 93 -19.44 0.26 -3.21
CA ASN A 93 -20.66 -0.53 -3.01
C ASN A 93 -20.62 -1.94 -3.64
N SER A 94 -19.54 -2.34 -4.31
CA SER A 94 -19.45 -3.69 -4.85
C SER A 94 -19.16 -4.70 -3.74
N GLU A 95 -20.06 -5.66 -3.58
CA GLU A 95 -19.87 -6.76 -2.63
C GLU A 95 -18.99 -7.87 -3.21
N ASN A 96 -18.24 -8.53 -2.32
CA ASN A 96 -17.43 -9.73 -2.58
C ASN A 96 -16.67 -9.74 -3.92
N VAL A 97 -16.01 -8.62 -4.28
CA VAL A 97 -15.33 -8.48 -5.58
C VAL A 97 -14.22 -9.51 -5.81
N HIS A 98 -13.66 -10.05 -4.72
CA HIS A 98 -12.61 -11.08 -4.74
C HIS A 98 -13.18 -12.50 -4.84
N SER A 99 -14.51 -12.66 -4.89
CA SER A 99 -15.17 -13.97 -4.98
C SER A 99 -14.77 -14.94 -3.87
N LEU A 100 -14.71 -14.42 -2.64
CA LEU A 100 -14.41 -15.17 -1.44
C LEU A 100 -15.50 -16.20 -1.13
N SER A 101 -15.09 -17.31 -0.51
CA SER A 101 -16.01 -18.33 0.01
C SER A 101 -16.85 -17.79 1.18
N LYS A 102 -17.90 -18.51 1.57
CA LYS A 102 -18.74 -18.12 2.71
C LYS A 102 -17.95 -18.05 4.02
N GLU A 103 -17.02 -18.98 4.21
CA GLU A 103 -16.16 -19.07 5.39
C GLU A 103 -15.20 -17.88 5.45
N GLN A 104 -14.58 -17.53 4.32
CA GLN A 104 -13.70 -16.37 4.22
C GLN A 104 -14.48 -15.05 4.43
N LEU A 105 -15.70 -14.95 3.91
CA LEU A 105 -16.55 -13.78 4.15
C LEU A 105 -16.92 -13.64 5.62
N ALA A 106 -17.21 -14.75 6.30
CA ALA A 106 -17.57 -14.74 7.73
C ALA A 106 -16.41 -14.34 8.64
N SER A 107 -15.15 -14.65 8.26
CA SER A 107 -13.96 -14.25 9.03
C SER A 107 -13.45 -12.85 8.69
N ARG A 108 -13.80 -12.32 7.51
CA ARG A 108 -13.31 -11.04 7.02
C ARG A 108 -13.88 -9.85 7.80
N GLN A 109 -13.03 -8.88 8.08
CA GLN A 109 -13.43 -7.54 8.51
C GLN A 109 -13.35 -6.57 7.33
N VAL A 110 -14.33 -5.69 7.21
CA VAL A 110 -14.39 -4.67 6.16
C VAL A 110 -14.23 -3.30 6.79
N GLU A 111 -13.29 -2.52 6.26
CA GLU A 111 -13.05 -1.14 6.67
C GLU A 111 -13.04 -0.22 5.44
N ASN A 112 -13.72 0.91 5.57
CA ASN A 112 -13.68 1.98 4.58
C ASN A 112 -12.64 3.02 4.98
N ILE A 113 -11.65 3.24 4.12
CA ILE A 113 -10.58 4.22 4.36
C ILE A 113 -10.97 5.53 3.66
N ASP A 114 -11.35 6.55 4.44
CA ASP A 114 -11.61 7.89 3.92
C ASP A 114 -10.32 8.74 3.93
N ILE A 115 -9.89 9.17 2.75
CA ILE A 115 -8.71 10.02 2.59
C ILE A 115 -8.95 11.46 3.02
N ALA A 116 -10.19 11.93 3.12
CA ALA A 116 -10.51 13.26 3.60
C ALA A 116 -10.21 13.41 5.10
N VAL A 117 -10.39 12.33 5.86
CA VAL A 117 -10.16 12.28 7.31
C VAL A 117 -8.67 12.13 7.61
N SER A 118 -8.15 12.94 8.53
CA SER A 118 -6.76 12.83 9.00
C SER A 118 -6.60 11.64 9.96
N ALA A 119 -5.50 10.91 9.84
CA ALA A 119 -5.14 9.82 10.74
C ALA A 119 -4.06 10.26 11.72
N THR A 120 -4.25 9.98 13.02
CA THR A 120 -3.37 10.44 14.12
C THR A 120 -2.77 9.29 14.94
N ASP A 121 -2.87 8.05 14.45
CA ASP A 121 -2.35 6.87 15.13
C ASP A 121 -0.83 6.71 14.94
N TYR A 122 -0.24 5.81 15.74
CA TYR A 122 1.20 5.52 15.69
C TYR A 122 1.69 5.17 14.27
N TRP A 123 0.92 4.35 13.53
CA TRP A 123 1.35 3.90 12.22
C TRP A 123 1.23 4.99 11.17
N SER A 124 0.24 5.89 11.28
CA SER A 124 0.14 7.06 10.39
C SER A 124 1.35 7.99 10.53
N TYR A 125 1.86 8.17 11.77
CA TYR A 125 3.10 8.91 12.02
C TYR A 125 4.32 8.23 11.39
N ILE A 126 4.47 6.91 11.55
CA ILE A 126 5.61 6.12 11.02
C ILE A 126 5.64 6.06 9.49
N VAL A 127 4.47 5.92 8.86
CA VAL A 127 4.33 5.91 7.39
C VAL A 127 4.65 7.28 6.81
N GLY A 128 4.20 8.35 7.49
CA GLY A 128 4.28 9.71 6.99
C GLY A 128 3.17 10.00 5.98
N SER A 129 2.26 10.91 6.35
CA SER A 129 1.26 11.48 5.44
C SER A 129 1.57 12.95 5.20
N ASN A 130 1.11 13.51 4.08
CA ASN A 130 1.16 14.95 3.88
C ASN A 130 0.30 15.67 4.93
N SER A 131 0.68 16.91 5.25
CA SER A 131 -0.07 17.79 6.15
C SER A 131 -1.17 18.58 5.44
N ILE A 132 -1.55 18.20 4.21
CA ILE A 132 -2.55 18.92 3.42
C ILE A 132 -3.93 18.60 3.98
N ASP A 133 -4.70 19.66 4.22
CA ASP A 133 -6.09 19.57 4.61
C ASP A 133 -6.95 19.29 3.36
N MET A 134 -7.40 18.05 3.21
CA MET A 134 -8.18 17.61 2.05
C MET A 134 -9.54 18.30 1.95
N THR A 135 -10.04 18.85 3.06
CA THR A 135 -11.30 19.62 3.10
C THR A 135 -11.12 21.05 2.57
N LYS A 136 -9.87 21.46 2.30
CA LYS A 136 -9.53 22.77 1.74
C LYS A 136 -8.75 22.69 0.42
N PHE A 137 -8.11 21.56 0.15
CA PHE A 137 -7.32 21.37 -1.05
C PHE A 137 -8.19 21.28 -2.30
N GLN A 138 -7.87 22.09 -3.31
CA GLN A 138 -8.43 21.99 -4.65
C GLN A 138 -7.30 22.01 -5.67
N SER A 139 -7.34 21.07 -6.60
CA SER A 139 -6.37 20.95 -7.70
C SER A 139 -6.54 22.11 -8.68
N GLU A 140 -5.45 22.79 -9.00
CA GLU A 140 -5.45 23.89 -9.97
C GLU A 140 -5.58 23.36 -11.41
N ARG A 141 -5.06 22.16 -11.69
CA ARG A 141 -5.09 21.58 -13.04
C ARG A 141 -6.39 20.85 -13.37
N THR A 142 -7.10 20.35 -12.37
CA THR A 142 -8.30 19.51 -12.58
C THR A 142 -9.56 20.07 -11.96
N GLY A 143 -9.46 21.05 -11.06
CA GLY A 143 -10.58 21.60 -10.28
C GLY A 143 -11.15 20.64 -9.23
N ARG A 144 -10.57 19.44 -9.05
CA ARG A 144 -11.04 18.44 -8.08
C ARG A 144 -10.70 18.82 -6.66
N GLY A 145 -11.59 18.44 -5.73
CA GLY A 145 -11.56 18.91 -4.35
C GLY A 145 -12.28 20.25 -4.19
N PRO A 146 -12.52 20.71 -2.96
CA PRO A 146 -12.21 20.04 -1.70
C PRO A 146 -13.02 18.76 -1.47
N LEU A 147 -12.44 17.84 -0.70
CA LEU A 147 -13.12 16.61 -0.27
C LEU A 147 -13.87 16.89 1.03
N LEU A 148 -15.16 17.21 0.90
CA LEU A 148 -16.07 17.44 2.03
C LEU A 148 -16.72 16.13 2.50
N ASP A 149 -17.45 16.19 3.60
CA ASP A 149 -18.20 15.03 4.11
C ASP A 149 -19.13 14.45 3.03
N GLY A 150 -19.00 13.14 2.76
CA GLY A 150 -19.78 12.46 1.72
C GLY A 150 -19.31 12.73 0.28
N TRP A 151 -18.09 13.24 0.08
CA TRP A 151 -17.54 13.50 -1.26
C TRP A 151 -17.59 12.28 -2.18
N GLN A 152 -17.52 11.06 -1.63
CA GLN A 152 -17.53 9.80 -2.37
C GLN A 152 -18.81 9.61 -3.21
N GLU A 153 -19.93 10.17 -2.78
CA GLU A 153 -21.24 10.03 -3.46
C GLU A 153 -21.44 11.07 -4.58
N SER A 154 -20.77 12.22 -4.47
CA SER A 154 -20.98 13.35 -5.37
C SER A 154 -19.85 13.57 -6.38
N CYS A 155 -18.63 13.08 -6.08
CA CYS A 155 -17.48 13.28 -6.95
C CYS A 155 -17.53 12.43 -8.22
N LYS A 156 -17.17 13.05 -9.34
CA LYS A 156 -16.97 12.37 -10.62
C LYS A 156 -15.69 12.89 -11.29
N PRO A 157 -14.80 12.00 -11.78
CA PRO A 157 -14.86 10.55 -11.66
C PRO A 157 -14.56 10.06 -10.22
N VAL A 158 -15.08 8.89 -9.86
CA VAL A 158 -14.78 8.15 -8.63
C VAL A 158 -14.41 6.72 -8.96
N MET A 159 -13.53 6.13 -8.18
CA MET A 159 -13.13 4.73 -8.27
C MET A 159 -12.83 4.20 -6.87
N THR A 160 -12.89 2.88 -6.69
CA THR A 160 -12.54 2.22 -5.44
C THR A 160 -11.49 1.13 -5.67
N ALA A 161 -10.46 1.13 -4.82
CA ALA A 161 -9.47 0.07 -4.72
C ALA A 161 -9.86 -0.90 -3.60
N TYR A 162 -10.41 -2.06 -3.95
CA TYR A 162 -10.77 -3.10 -2.99
C TYR A 162 -9.55 -3.93 -2.65
N LYS A 163 -8.91 -3.63 -1.51
CA LYS A 163 -7.69 -4.29 -1.04
C LYS A 163 -8.05 -5.37 -0.02
N LEU A 164 -7.95 -6.63 -0.43
CA LEU A 164 -8.03 -7.77 0.49
C LEU A 164 -6.64 -8.02 1.06
N VAL A 165 -6.51 -7.88 2.38
CA VAL A 165 -5.26 -8.16 3.10
C VAL A 165 -5.44 -9.47 3.86
N THR A 166 -4.49 -10.38 3.69
CA THR A 166 -4.42 -11.64 4.44
C THR A 166 -3.05 -11.73 5.08
N VAL A 167 -3.01 -11.94 6.39
CA VAL A 167 -1.76 -12.08 7.15
C VAL A 167 -1.77 -13.43 7.86
N ASP A 168 -0.71 -14.20 7.65
CA ASP A 168 -0.46 -15.46 8.32
C ASP A 168 0.78 -15.29 9.20
N ALA A 169 0.62 -15.38 10.53
CA ALA A 169 1.75 -15.40 11.46
C ALA A 169 1.60 -16.52 12.49
N PRO A 170 1.81 -17.80 12.10
CA PRO A 170 1.58 -18.96 12.96
C PRO A 170 2.72 -19.17 13.98
N TYR A 171 2.92 -18.16 14.83
CA TYR A 171 3.91 -18.11 15.90
C TYR A 171 3.22 -18.14 17.25
N TRP A 172 3.58 -19.12 18.06
CA TRP A 172 3.07 -19.22 19.41
C TRP A 172 3.56 -18.05 20.27
N GLY A 173 2.65 -17.44 21.04
CA GLY A 173 2.95 -16.33 21.95
C GLY A 173 2.87 -14.93 21.35
N PHE A 174 3.31 -14.72 20.10
CA PHE A 174 3.38 -13.37 19.50
C PHE A 174 2.75 -13.24 18.10
N GLY A 175 2.24 -14.32 17.50
CA GLY A 175 1.68 -14.32 16.14
C GLY A 175 0.54 -13.32 15.94
N SER A 176 -0.44 -13.30 16.84
CA SER A 176 -1.57 -12.36 16.76
C SER A 176 -1.13 -10.90 16.88
N GLN A 177 -0.14 -10.60 17.72
CA GLN A 177 0.41 -9.25 17.84
C GLN A 177 1.15 -8.83 16.56
N LEU A 178 1.84 -9.78 15.90
CA LEU A 178 2.48 -9.55 14.61
C LEU A 178 1.45 -9.29 13.52
N GLU A 179 0.39 -10.10 13.43
CA GLU A 179 -0.74 -9.90 12.51
C GLU A 179 -1.36 -8.51 12.65
N GLN A 180 -1.70 -8.11 13.88
CA GLN A 180 -2.30 -6.81 14.17
C GLN A 180 -1.37 -5.65 13.79
N ALA A 181 -0.06 -5.77 14.07
CA ALA A 181 0.91 -4.76 13.71
C ALA A 181 0.99 -4.55 12.19
N PHE A 182 1.04 -5.64 11.42
CA PHE A 182 1.07 -5.56 9.96
C PHE A 182 -0.24 -5.05 9.36
N ILE A 183 -1.39 -5.49 9.86
CA ILE A 183 -2.70 -4.98 9.42
C ILE A 183 -2.79 -3.47 9.65
N ALA A 184 -2.39 -2.99 10.84
CA ALA A 184 -2.41 -1.58 11.17
C ALA A 184 -1.39 -0.77 10.33
N GLY A 185 -0.19 -1.31 10.10
CA GLY A 185 0.81 -0.73 9.22
C GLY A 185 0.33 -0.58 7.77
N GLU A 186 -0.27 -1.63 7.20
CA GLU A 186 -0.83 -1.61 5.84
C GLU A 186 -1.99 -0.63 5.74
N ARG A 187 -2.89 -0.60 6.72
CA ARG A 187 -3.99 0.36 6.79
C ARG A 187 -3.48 1.80 6.74
N ALA A 188 -2.47 2.13 7.57
CA ALA A 188 -1.85 3.45 7.58
C ALA A 188 -1.13 3.76 6.25
N LEU A 189 -0.46 2.76 5.65
CA LEU A 189 0.18 2.90 4.35
C LEU A 189 -0.84 3.19 3.24
N PHE A 190 -1.97 2.49 3.22
CA PHE A 190 -3.04 2.75 2.25
C PHE A 190 -3.61 4.15 2.43
N HIS A 191 -3.96 4.54 3.65
CA HIS A 191 -4.47 5.89 3.92
C HIS A 191 -3.48 6.98 3.49
N GLY A 192 -2.24 6.90 3.96
CA GLY A 192 -1.20 7.88 3.66
C GLY A 192 -0.85 7.95 2.17
N SER A 193 -0.76 6.81 1.50
CA SER A 193 -0.45 6.77 0.06
C SER A 193 -1.57 7.32 -0.81
N HIS A 194 -2.85 7.01 -0.53
CA HIS A 194 -3.97 7.54 -1.31
C HIS A 194 -4.18 9.03 -1.05
N ARG A 195 -3.94 9.51 0.17
CA ARG A 195 -3.87 10.95 0.47
C ARG A 195 -2.80 11.66 -0.34
N ASN A 196 -1.61 11.07 -0.44
CA ASN A 196 -0.52 11.62 -1.25
C ASN A 196 -0.86 11.60 -2.75
N ILE A 197 -1.49 10.53 -3.24
CA ILE A 197 -1.95 10.45 -4.64
C ILE A 197 -2.90 11.60 -4.95
N PHE A 198 -3.90 11.86 -4.09
CA PHE A 198 -4.82 12.97 -4.34
C PHE A 198 -4.16 14.34 -4.18
N ALA A 199 -3.36 14.54 -3.14
CA ALA A 199 -2.63 15.78 -2.88
C ALA A 199 -1.69 16.18 -4.04
N TRP A 200 -1.04 15.20 -4.65
CA TRP A 200 -0.09 15.42 -5.75
C TRP A 200 -0.74 15.30 -7.13
N ILE A 201 -2.07 15.38 -7.21
CA ILE A 201 -2.78 15.26 -8.50
C ILE A 201 -2.26 16.23 -9.54
N ASP A 202 -1.90 17.45 -9.15
CA ASP A 202 -1.35 18.43 -10.10
C ASP A 202 0.04 18.04 -10.62
N GLU A 203 0.78 17.18 -9.92
CA GLU A 203 2.10 16.70 -10.33
C GLU A 203 2.01 15.56 -11.36
N TRP A 204 1.05 14.63 -11.19
CA TRP A 204 0.96 13.44 -12.03
C TRP A 204 -0.17 13.46 -13.06
N PHE A 205 -1.17 14.34 -12.93
CA PHE A 205 -2.30 14.36 -13.85
C PHE A 205 -1.83 14.63 -15.29
N GLY A 206 -2.27 13.78 -16.23
CA GLY A 206 -1.84 13.84 -17.63
C GLY A 206 -0.46 13.22 -17.91
N ALA A 207 0.24 12.66 -16.91
CA ALA A 207 1.47 11.90 -17.16
C ALA A 207 1.16 10.62 -17.95
N THR A 208 1.98 10.31 -18.95
CA THR A 208 1.86 9.06 -19.70
C THR A 208 2.60 7.93 -19.00
N ILE A 209 2.26 6.69 -19.34
CA ILE A 209 2.93 5.52 -18.76
C ILE A 209 4.44 5.52 -19.06
N GLU A 210 4.86 6.05 -20.21
CA GLU A 210 6.27 6.20 -20.60
C GLU A 210 7.01 7.13 -19.64
N VAL A 211 6.38 8.26 -19.25
CA VAL A 211 6.93 9.19 -18.26
C VAL A 211 7.09 8.48 -16.91
N ILE A 212 6.08 7.72 -16.48
CA ILE A 212 6.15 6.93 -15.23
C ILE A 212 7.29 5.91 -15.29
N ARG A 213 7.48 5.21 -16.42
CA ARG A 213 8.61 4.27 -16.58
C ARG A 213 9.97 4.94 -16.52
N LYS A 214 10.09 6.16 -17.05
CA LYS A 214 11.33 6.93 -16.95
C LYS A 214 11.63 7.31 -15.49
N LEU A 215 10.61 7.73 -14.74
CA LEU A 215 10.75 8.05 -13.31
C LEU A 215 11.10 6.83 -12.47
N GLU A 216 10.49 5.67 -12.73
CA GLU A 216 10.81 4.41 -12.05
C GLU A 216 12.29 4.04 -12.23
N LYS A 217 12.84 4.19 -13.44
CA LYS A 217 14.28 3.92 -13.70
C LYS A 217 15.21 4.87 -12.93
N GLN A 218 14.80 6.11 -12.72
CA GLN A 218 15.54 7.09 -11.90
C GLN A 218 15.39 6.85 -10.38
N CYS A 219 14.61 5.85 -9.97
CA CYS A 219 14.40 5.46 -8.59
C CYS A 219 15.06 4.10 -8.25
N ILE A 220 15.79 3.48 -9.19
CA ILE A 220 16.50 2.22 -8.96
C ILE A 220 17.78 2.52 -8.17
N SER A 221 17.83 1.99 -6.94
CA SER A 221 18.86 1.99 -5.88
C SER A 221 19.93 3.11 -5.84
N PRO A 222 20.07 3.83 -4.70
CA PRO A 222 21.26 4.61 -4.33
C PRO A 222 22.37 3.76 -3.65
N PHE A 223 22.16 2.47 -3.43
CA PHE A 223 23.14 1.56 -2.83
C PHE A 223 23.97 0.87 -3.94
N GLU A 224 25.00 1.58 -4.41
CA GLU A 224 26.19 0.99 -5.06
C GLU A 224 27.38 1.09 -4.09
#